data_AF-A0A2V8WXJ0-F1
#
_entry.id   AF-A0A2V8WXJ0-F1
#
_cell.length_a   1.000
_cell.length_b   1.000
_cell.length_c   1.000
_cell.angle_alpha   90.00
_cell.angle_beta   90.00
_cell.angle_gamma   90.00
#
_symmetry.space_group_name_H-M   'P 1'
#
loop_
_entity.id
_entity.type
_entity.pdbx_description
1 polymer ?
#
loop_
_entity_poly.entity_id
_entity_poly.type
_entity_poly.pdbx_seq_one_letter_code
_entity_poly.pdbx_strand_id
1 'polypeptide(L)'
;MIDELRLEYAKTGMRGDAIATTFKAGAFYDYLPNTLSTNTTSVTVTYGERLPNRFHWELQPEYNLDKHFVTMITDTGIALGTHVYFTVQAKYETATPRFEDLDYIVTAQIRDCFELSIKYRQVRQELWIALGISPTPVWQTQYPSSRPNHVNCES
;
A
#
# COMPACT_ATOMS: atom_id res chain seq x y z
N MET A 1 -2.96 -9.03 -20.92
CA MET A 1 -3.10 -10.12 -19.93
C MET A 1 -3.48 -9.43 -18.62
N ILE A 2 -4.44 -9.96 -17.85
CA ILE A 2 -4.78 -9.40 -16.54
C ILE A 2 -3.94 -10.18 -15.54
N ASP A 3 -3.02 -9.48 -14.87
CA ASP A 3 -2.05 -10.11 -13.97
C ASP A 3 -2.63 -10.28 -12.56
N GLU A 4 -3.58 -9.41 -12.16
CA GLU A 4 -4.27 -9.43 -10.86
C GLU A 4 -5.73 -8.96 -11.03
N LEU A 5 -6.68 -9.65 -10.38
CA LEU A 5 -8.06 -9.18 -10.20
C LEU A 5 -8.35 -9.02 -8.71
N ARG A 6 -8.71 -7.81 -8.28
CA ARG A 6 -9.05 -7.50 -6.88
C ARG A 6 -10.44 -6.88 -6.78
N LEU A 7 -11.29 -7.47 -5.95
CA LEU A 7 -12.56 -6.90 -5.53
C LEU A 7 -12.42 -6.52 -4.06
N GLU A 8 -12.53 -5.23 -3.75
CA GLU A 8 -12.32 -4.71 -2.40
C GLU A 8 -13.45 -3.77 -1.98
N TYR A 9 -13.93 -3.97 -0.74
CA TYR A 9 -14.66 -2.97 0.01
C TYR A 9 -13.68 -2.23 0.91
N ALA A 10 -13.53 -0.92 0.70
CA ALA A 10 -12.68 -0.06 1.51
C ALA A 10 -13.51 1.01 2.20
N LYS A 11 -13.25 1.21 3.49
CA LYS A 11 -13.79 2.33 4.27
C LYS A 11 -12.66 2.96 5.06
N THR A 12 -12.37 4.22 4.76
CA THR A 12 -11.47 5.04 5.54
C THR A 12 -12.29 6.04 6.36
N GLY A 13 -12.32 5.84 7.67
CA GLY A 13 -13.02 6.71 8.60
C GLY A 13 -12.06 7.73 9.22
N MET A 14 -12.54 8.94 9.47
CA MET A 14 -11.86 9.87 10.36
C MET A 14 -12.37 9.64 11.78
N ARG A 15 -11.47 9.35 12.72
CA ARG A 15 -11.81 9.30 14.15
C ARG A 15 -11.45 10.65 14.77
N GLY A 16 -12.39 11.60 14.72
CA GLY A 16 -12.16 12.98 15.15
C GLY A 16 -10.98 13.64 14.42
N ASP A 17 -10.53 14.80 14.90
CA ASP A 17 -9.58 15.68 14.19
C ASP A 17 -8.11 15.17 14.14
N ALA A 18 -7.84 13.89 14.41
CA ALA A 18 -6.45 13.42 14.57
C ALA A 18 -6.08 12.17 13.77
N ILE A 19 -6.87 11.09 13.74
CA ILE A 19 -6.40 9.79 13.20
C ILE A 19 -7.36 9.27 12.15
N ALA A 20 -6.84 8.93 10.97
CA ALA A 20 -7.58 8.21 9.94
C ALA A 20 -7.43 6.71 10.15
N THR A 21 -8.53 5.96 10.18
CA THR A 21 -8.53 4.50 10.29
C THR A 21 -8.98 3.91 8.97
N THR A 22 -8.20 2.96 8.45
CA THR A 22 -8.50 2.24 7.22
C THR A 22 -9.01 0.85 7.57
N PHE A 23 -10.17 0.48 7.02
CA PHE A 23 -10.64 -0.89 6.98
C PHE A 23 -10.85 -1.29 5.53
N LYS A 24 -10.23 -2.39 5.10
CA LYS A 24 -10.50 -2.99 3.79
C LYS A 24 -10.82 -4.46 3.97
N ALA A 25 -11.72 -4.97 3.14
CA ALA A 25 -11.93 -6.40 3.01
C ALA A 25 -12.08 -6.71 1.53
N GLY A 26 -11.39 -7.72 1.05
CA GLY A 26 -11.39 -8.04 -0.37
C GLY A 26 -11.16 -9.49 -0.67
N ALA A 27 -11.44 -9.85 -1.92
CA ALA A 27 -11.00 -11.08 -2.53
C ALA A 27 -10.10 -10.72 -3.71
N PHE A 28 -9.01 -11.46 -3.89
CA PHE A 28 -8.13 -11.26 -5.02
C PHE A 28 -7.73 -12.60 -5.66
N TYR A 29 -7.39 -12.52 -6.93
CA TYR A 29 -6.91 -13.62 -7.75
C TYR A 29 -5.62 -13.19 -8.44
N ASP A 30 -4.52 -13.87 -8.15
CA ASP A 30 -3.18 -13.58 -8.67
C ASP A 30 -2.78 -14.61 -9.74
N TYR A 31 -2.50 -14.14 -10.97
CA TYR A 31 -2.09 -14.97 -12.11
C TYR A 31 -0.55 -15.09 -12.22
N LEU A 32 0.23 -14.42 -11.37
CA LEU A 32 1.69 -14.37 -11.51
C LEU A 32 2.37 -15.64 -10.97
N PRO A 33 3.19 -16.34 -11.80
CA PRO A 33 3.83 -17.60 -11.42
C PRO A 33 5.07 -17.45 -10.51
N ASN A 34 5.37 -16.28 -9.96
CA ASN A 34 6.64 -16.00 -9.26
C ASN A 34 6.50 -15.62 -7.77
N THR A 35 5.34 -15.83 -7.15
CA THR A 35 5.12 -15.64 -5.71
C THR A 35 4.76 -16.97 -5.04
N LEU A 36 4.94 -17.11 -3.73
CA LEU A 36 4.51 -18.32 -2.99
C LEU A 36 2.99 -18.59 -3.16
N SER A 37 2.23 -17.59 -3.63
CA SER A 37 0.80 -17.57 -3.91
C SER A 37 0.43 -17.66 -5.41
N THR A 38 1.20 -18.37 -6.23
CA THR A 38 0.86 -18.62 -7.64
C THR A 38 -0.53 -19.23 -7.86
N ASN A 39 -1.36 -18.65 -8.76
CA ASN A 39 -2.70 -19.13 -9.13
C ASN A 39 -3.58 -19.41 -7.91
N THR A 40 -3.76 -18.40 -7.07
CA THR A 40 -4.59 -18.58 -5.87
C THR A 40 -5.66 -17.53 -5.74
N THR A 41 -6.83 -18.02 -5.33
CA THR A 41 -7.91 -17.16 -4.83
C THR A 41 -7.65 -16.93 -3.35
N SER A 42 -7.65 -15.68 -2.94
CA SER A 42 -7.34 -15.32 -1.56
C SER A 42 -8.29 -14.24 -1.08
N VAL A 43 -8.49 -14.19 0.23
CA VAL A 43 -9.28 -13.16 0.90
C VAL A 43 -8.39 -12.36 1.84
N THR A 44 -8.62 -11.06 1.89
CA THR A 44 -7.85 -10.13 2.71
C THR A 44 -8.76 -9.36 3.63
N VAL A 45 -8.23 -9.08 4.81
CA VAL A 45 -8.80 -8.07 5.70
C VAL A 45 -7.65 -7.15 6.07
N THR A 46 -7.84 -5.86 5.89
CA THR A 46 -6.86 -4.83 6.19
C THR A 46 -7.39 -3.95 7.30
N TYR A 47 -6.55 -3.68 8.29
CA TYR A 47 -6.79 -2.67 9.31
C TYR A 47 -5.54 -1.83 9.51
N GLY A 48 -5.70 -0.52 9.57
CA GLY A 48 -4.58 0.38 9.78
C GLY A 48 -5.01 1.75 10.27
N GLU A 49 -4.03 2.51 10.73
CA GLU A 49 -4.22 3.89 11.15
C GLU A 49 -3.15 4.80 10.55
N ARG A 50 -3.52 6.04 10.29
CA ARG A 50 -2.63 7.09 9.83
C ARG A 50 -2.89 8.37 10.60
N LEU A 51 -1.83 8.87 11.22
CA LEU A 51 -1.76 10.19 11.82
C LEU A 51 -0.86 11.05 10.92
N PRO A 52 -1.43 12.03 10.18
CA PRO A 52 -0.68 12.86 9.27
C PRO A 52 0.56 13.48 9.92
N ASN A 53 1.67 13.49 9.19
CA ASN A 53 2.97 14.05 9.58
C ASN A 53 3.55 13.47 10.87
N ARG A 54 3.13 12.24 11.24
CA ARG A 54 3.68 11.52 12.39
C ARG A 54 3.96 10.06 12.09
N PHE A 55 2.92 9.25 11.91
CA PHE A 55 3.08 7.82 11.69
C PHE A 55 1.88 7.22 10.96
N HIS A 56 2.09 6.04 10.41
CA HIS A 56 1.03 5.16 9.96
C HIS A 56 1.42 3.71 10.21
N TRP A 57 0.43 2.86 10.25
CA TRP A 57 0.62 1.42 10.26
C TRP A 57 -0.58 0.75 9.62
N GLU A 58 -0.36 -0.40 9.00
CA GLU A 58 -1.39 -1.24 8.39
C GLU A 58 -1.02 -2.71 8.58
N LEU A 59 -2.04 -3.53 8.83
CA LEU A 59 -1.96 -4.97 8.96
C LEU A 59 -2.97 -5.58 8.00
N GLN A 60 -2.51 -6.49 7.16
CA GLN A 60 -3.32 -7.19 6.18
C GLN A 60 -3.02 -8.69 6.23
N PRO A 61 -3.74 -9.45 7.06
CA PRO A 61 -3.84 -10.90 6.89
C PRO A 61 -4.51 -11.24 5.55
N GLU A 62 -3.94 -12.25 4.91
CA GLU A 62 -4.34 -12.79 3.63
C GLU A 62 -4.50 -14.29 3.79
N TYR A 63 -5.70 -14.81 3.59
CA TYR A 63 -5.96 -16.23 3.64
C TYR A 63 -6.09 -16.79 2.22
N ASN A 64 -5.23 -17.75 1.91
CA ASN A 64 -5.22 -18.45 0.64
C ASN A 64 -6.29 -19.55 0.65
N LEU A 65 -7.30 -19.44 -0.21
CA LEU A 65 -8.42 -20.40 -0.26
C LEU A 65 -8.01 -21.75 -0.85
N ASP A 66 -7.01 -21.77 -1.73
CA ASP A 66 -6.57 -22.99 -2.41
C ASP A 66 -5.56 -23.76 -1.55
N LYS A 67 -4.55 -23.06 -1.04
CA LYS A 67 -3.43 -23.65 -0.29
C LYS A 67 -3.62 -23.67 1.22
N HIS A 68 -4.68 -23.03 1.73
CA HIS A 68 -5.09 -23.06 3.13
C HIS A 68 -4.04 -22.56 4.13
N PHE A 69 -3.27 -21.54 3.75
CA PHE A 69 -2.32 -20.86 4.64
C PHE A 69 -2.60 -19.36 4.74
N VAL A 70 -2.06 -18.74 5.78
CA VAL A 70 -2.17 -17.30 6.03
C VAL A 70 -0.83 -16.62 5.77
N THR A 71 -0.87 -15.63 4.90
CA THR A 71 0.20 -14.65 4.72
C THR A 71 -0.15 -13.39 5.48
N MET A 72 0.84 -12.78 6.12
CA MET A 72 0.68 -11.50 6.79
C MET A 72 1.46 -10.44 6.01
N ILE A 73 0.77 -9.37 5.64
CA ILE A 73 1.39 -8.15 5.12
C ILE A 73 1.30 -7.09 6.22
N THR A 74 2.42 -6.49 6.57
CA THR A 74 2.49 -5.43 7.57
C THR A 74 3.18 -4.23 6.98
N ASP A 75 2.65 -3.06 7.25
CA ASP A 75 3.19 -1.77 6.82
C ASP A 75 3.32 -0.89 8.07
N THR A 76 4.47 -0.26 8.28
CA THR A 76 4.65 0.69 9.37
C THR A 76 5.57 1.80 8.92
N GLY A 77 5.15 3.04 9.11
CA GLY A 77 5.95 4.18 8.70
C GLY A 77 5.84 5.37 9.63
N ILE A 78 6.84 6.21 9.52
CA ILE A 78 6.97 7.47 10.26
C ILE A 78 7.16 8.62 9.28
N ALA A 79 6.69 9.80 9.68
CA ALA A 79 6.96 11.02 8.95
C ALA A 79 8.31 11.60 9.40
N LEU A 80 9.15 11.94 8.42
CA LEU A 80 10.41 12.64 8.59
C LEU A 80 10.19 14.11 8.20
N GLY A 81 9.42 14.84 9.02
CA GLY A 81 8.96 16.19 8.71
C GLY A 81 7.55 16.19 8.11
N THR A 82 7.23 17.20 7.30
CA THR A 82 5.86 17.42 6.79
C THR A 82 5.56 16.70 5.48
N HIS A 83 6.58 16.34 4.70
CA HIS A 83 6.40 15.86 3.33
C HIS A 83 7.13 14.55 3.03
N VAL A 84 7.91 14.03 3.97
CA VAL A 84 8.69 12.80 3.78
C VAL A 84 8.17 11.73 4.73
N TYR A 85 7.99 10.52 4.23
CA TYR A 85 7.69 9.34 5.02
C TYR A 85 8.72 8.26 4.74
N PHE A 86 9.07 7.55 5.80
CA PHE A 86 9.81 6.29 5.72
C PHE A 86 8.90 5.18 6.19
N THR A 87 8.76 4.14 5.37
CA THR A 87 7.86 3.01 5.60
C THR A 87 8.64 1.71 5.45
N VAL A 88 8.44 0.81 6.39
CA VAL A 88 8.88 -0.58 6.31
C VAL A 88 7.66 -1.43 6.05
N GLN A 89 7.70 -2.18 4.95
CA GLN A 89 6.66 -3.12 4.58
C GLN A 89 7.23 -4.53 4.56
N ALA A 90 6.55 -5.48 5.15
CA ALA A 90 6.96 -6.88 5.17
C ALA A 90 5.80 -7.77 4.75
N LYS A 91 6.11 -8.82 3.98
CA LYS A 91 5.20 -9.91 3.64
C LYS A 91 5.84 -11.22 4.11
N TYR A 92 5.12 -11.98 4.92
CA TYR A 92 5.64 -13.25 5.44
C TYR A 92 4.54 -14.29 5.67
N GLU A 93 4.88 -15.55 5.48
CA GLU A 93 4.00 -16.67 5.80
C GLU A 93 3.98 -16.87 7.33
N THR A 94 2.78 -16.90 7.92
CA THR A 94 2.63 -16.99 9.39
C THR A 94 3.04 -18.33 9.97
N ALA A 95 2.97 -19.41 9.18
CA ALA A 95 3.31 -20.76 9.62
C ALA A 95 4.82 -21.04 9.66
N THR A 96 5.61 -20.40 8.80
CA THR A 96 7.03 -20.73 8.58
C THR A 96 8.01 -19.60 8.95
N PRO A 97 7.55 -18.58 9.72
CA PRO A 97 8.07 -17.20 9.76
C PRO A 97 9.03 -16.74 8.64
N ARG A 98 8.85 -17.21 7.40
CA ARG A 98 9.72 -16.83 6.28
C ARG A 98 9.21 -15.55 5.65
N PHE A 99 10.08 -14.55 5.56
CA PHE A 99 9.82 -13.34 4.78
C PHE A 99 9.79 -13.68 3.30
N GLU A 100 8.66 -13.39 2.66
CA GLU A 100 8.53 -13.39 1.20
C GLU A 100 9.17 -12.13 0.62
N ASP A 101 8.87 -10.98 1.22
CA ASP A 101 9.40 -9.68 0.84
C ASP A 101 9.57 -8.80 2.09
N LEU A 102 10.57 -7.90 2.04
CA LEU A 102 10.85 -6.89 3.06
C LEU A 102 11.34 -5.64 2.34
N ASP A 103 10.51 -4.61 2.34
CA ASP A 103 10.65 -3.41 1.55
C ASP A 103 10.86 -2.20 2.46
N TYR A 104 11.87 -1.38 2.13
CA TYR A 104 12.09 -0.08 2.74
C TYR A 104 11.73 1.00 1.73
N ILE A 105 10.74 1.81 2.07
CA ILE A 105 10.14 2.78 1.15
C ILE A 105 10.32 4.17 1.74
N VAL A 106 10.90 5.08 0.96
CA VAL A 106 10.93 6.51 1.25
C VAL A 106 10.03 7.20 0.25
N THR A 107 9.00 7.89 0.73
CA THR A 107 8.14 8.73 -0.11
C THR A 107 8.33 10.20 0.25
N ALA A 108 8.50 11.07 -0.72
CA ALA A 108 8.61 12.50 -0.54
C ALA A 108 7.64 13.25 -1.45
N GLN A 109 6.80 14.11 -0.87
CA GLN A 109 6.00 15.06 -1.64
C GLN A 109 6.83 16.28 -2.02
N ILE A 110 6.81 16.62 -3.31
CA ILE A 110 7.52 17.74 -3.88
C ILE A 110 6.48 18.72 -4.40
N ARG A 111 6.37 19.87 -3.72
CA ARG A 111 5.47 20.98 -4.09
C ARG A 111 4.01 20.57 -4.31
N ASP A 112 3.51 19.65 -3.48
CA ASP A 112 2.11 19.15 -3.45
C ASP A 112 1.55 18.59 -4.76
N CYS A 113 2.39 18.48 -5.80
CA CYS A 113 2.04 18.06 -7.15
C CYS A 113 2.77 16.78 -7.57
N PHE A 114 3.88 16.45 -6.91
CA PHE A 114 4.69 15.30 -7.26
C PHE A 114 4.98 14.46 -6.02
N GLU A 115 5.04 13.15 -6.22
CA GLU A 115 5.47 12.20 -5.22
C GLU A 115 6.66 11.42 -5.76
N LEU A 116 7.80 11.55 -5.08
CA LEU A 116 8.96 10.69 -5.30
C LEU A 116 8.85 9.50 -4.35
N SER A 117 8.98 8.28 -4.87
CA SER A 117 9.03 7.05 -4.07
C SER A 117 10.30 6.27 -4.42
N ILE A 118 11.12 6.00 -3.41
CA ILE A 118 12.30 5.16 -3.49
C ILE A 118 12.03 3.92 -2.65
N LYS A 119 12.06 2.75 -3.27
CA LYS A 119 11.78 1.46 -2.61
C LYS A 119 12.95 0.52 -2.79
N TYR A 120 13.48 0.03 -1.68
CA TYR A 120 14.50 -1.03 -1.65
C TYR A 120 13.89 -2.33 -1.15
N ARG A 121 13.90 -3.37 -1.99
CA ARG A 121 13.44 -4.72 -1.64
C ARG A 121 14.61 -5.55 -1.14
N GLN A 122 14.67 -5.82 0.16
CA GLN A 122 15.80 -6.50 0.79
C GLN A 122 15.96 -7.95 0.32
N VAL A 123 14.87 -8.71 0.21
CA VAL A 123 14.91 -10.14 -0.13
C VAL A 123 15.39 -10.33 -1.58
N ARG A 124 14.93 -9.49 -2.51
CA ARG A 124 15.26 -9.56 -3.94
C ARG A 124 16.47 -8.72 -4.34
N GLN A 125 16.98 -7.89 -3.43
CA GLN A 125 18.06 -6.93 -3.67
C GLN A 125 17.75 -5.95 -4.83
N GLU A 126 16.51 -5.47 -4.91
CA GLU A 126 16.06 -4.56 -5.97
C GLU A 126 15.91 -3.12 -5.46
N LEU A 127 16.29 -2.16 -6.30
CA LEU A 127 16.01 -0.74 -6.07
C LEU A 127 15.02 -0.24 -7.12
N TRP A 128 13.93 0.36 -6.65
CA TRP A 128 12.88 0.95 -7.46
C TRP A 128 12.79 2.44 -7.17
N ILE A 129 12.75 3.25 -8.22
CA ILE A 129 12.57 4.70 -8.13
C ILE A 129 11.36 5.04 -8.99
N ALA A 130 10.35 5.66 -8.38
CA ALA A 130 9.13 6.08 -9.04
C ALA A 130 8.89 7.57 -8.78
N LEU A 131 8.44 8.27 -9.82
CA LEU A 131 7.98 9.65 -9.73
C LEU A 131 6.53 9.68 -10.22
N GLY A 132 5.61 10.01 -9.33
CA GLY A 132 4.20 10.16 -9.63
C GLY A 132 3.77 11.63 -9.64
N ILE A 133 2.73 11.94 -10.40
CA ILE A 133 1.98 13.19 -10.25
C ILE A 133 0.96 12.93 -9.14
N SER A 134 1.09 13.66 -8.04
CA SER A 134 0.14 13.63 -6.93
C SER A 134 -0.78 14.82 -7.12
N PRO A 135 -2.04 14.66 -7.59
CA PRO A 135 -3.02 15.70 -7.35
C PRO A 135 -3.16 15.77 -5.83
N THR A 136 -2.73 16.89 -5.23
CA THR A 136 -3.00 17.38 -3.86
C THR A 136 -3.79 16.44 -2.92
N PRO A 137 -3.42 16.29 -1.64
CA PRO A 137 -3.95 15.26 -0.74
C PRO A 137 -5.40 15.58 -0.33
N VAL A 138 -6.33 15.33 -1.23
CA VAL A 138 -7.77 15.44 -1.00
C VAL A 138 -8.34 14.15 -1.58
N TRP A 139 -8.29 13.10 -0.76
CA TRP A 139 -9.07 11.87 -0.92
C TRP A 139 -8.72 11.06 -2.18
N GLN A 140 -7.97 9.96 -1.99
CA GLN A 140 -7.91 8.89 -2.98
C GLN A 140 -9.28 8.20 -3.09
N THR A 141 -10.20 8.81 -3.83
CA THR A 141 -11.26 8.12 -4.55
C THR A 141 -10.89 8.15 -6.02
N GLN A 142 -10.41 7.02 -6.56
CA GLN A 142 -10.23 6.84 -7.99
C GLN A 142 -11.61 6.85 -8.66
N TYR A 143 -11.94 7.92 -9.37
CA TYR A 143 -13.00 7.93 -10.37
C TYR A 143 -12.37 7.94 -11.76
N PRO A 144 -12.95 7.24 -12.75
CA PRO A 144 -12.50 7.34 -14.14
C PRO A 144 -12.81 8.76 -14.65
N SER A 145 -11.78 9.60 -14.83
CA SER A 145 -11.99 10.96 -15.36
C SER A 145 -12.11 10.93 -16.88
N SER A 146 -13.24 11.40 -17.41
CA SER A 146 -13.48 11.60 -18.84
C SER A 146 -12.95 12.94 -19.38
N ARG A 147 -12.22 13.73 -18.57
CA ARG A 147 -11.54 14.97 -19.00
C ARG A 147 -10.23 15.19 -18.22
N PRO A 148 -9.19 15.78 -18.85
CA PRO A 148 -7.94 16.11 -18.16
C PRO A 148 -8.19 17.24 -17.15
N ASN A 149 -7.89 16.98 -15.88
CA ASN A 149 -7.88 18.02 -14.85
C ASN A 149 -6.63 18.88 -15.04
N HIS A 150 -6.82 20.19 -15.15
CA HIS A 150 -5.73 21.16 -15.07
C HIS A 150 -5.24 21.19 -13.62
N VAL A 151 -4.00 20.76 -13.37
CA VAL A 151 -3.36 20.87 -12.05
C VAL A 151 -2.54 22.16 -12.05
N ASN A 152 -2.98 23.16 -11.29
CA ASN A 152 -2.20 24.38 -11.08
C ASN A 152 -1.25 24.15 -9.89
N CYS A 153 0.05 24.14 -10.15
CA CYS A 153 1.09 24.08 -9.13
C CYS A 153 1.62 25.51 -8.91
N GLU A 154 1.08 26.24 -7.93
CA GLU A 154 1.63 27.54 -7.54
C GLU A 154 2.61 27.40 -6.36
N SER A 155 3.66 28.22 -6.41
CA SER A 155 4.92 28.18 -5.64
C SER A 155 4.82 28.68 -4.21
#